data_AF-F0ZAN4-F1
#
_entry.id   AF-F0ZAN4-F1
#
_cell.length_a   1.000
_cell.length_b   1.000
_cell.length_c   1.000
_cell.angle_alpha   90.00
_cell.angle_beta   90.00
_cell.angle_gamma   90.00
#
_symmetry.space_group_name_H-M   'P 1'
#
loop_
_entity.id
_entity.type
_entity.pdbx_description
1 polymer ?
#
loop_
_entity_poly.entity_id
_entity_poly.type
_entity_poly.pdbx_seq_one_letter_code
_entity_poly.pdbx_strand_id
1 'polypeptide(L)'
;MGNYFSKKDNFEKKVLAMETIIVNMESKNNSSIVYHDNNYKKIIFWFIIIEIILATNFTNQIFSSDTLSEKAMCLVYSFLISIVIYTFAKLYRFTYVKLINYNEKNLKKLYSGLERLFEERKRVTDYEHTKKLIQNYENFKRKNFCIRDQLEHHQQHQPP
;
A
#
# COMPACT_ATOMS: atom_id res chain seq x y z
N MET A 1 15.28 -43.63 -23.75
CA MET A 1 14.99 -43.29 -22.34
C MET A 1 15.84 -42.09 -21.96
N GLY A 2 15.26 -40.90 -21.83
CA GLY A 2 16.02 -39.70 -21.48
C GLY A 2 15.11 -38.49 -21.26
N ASN A 3 15.48 -37.64 -20.30
CA ASN A 3 14.93 -36.31 -19.99
C ASN A 3 13.72 -36.16 -19.05
N TYR A 4 13.44 -37.11 -18.13
CA TYR A 4 12.50 -36.81 -17.03
C TYR A 4 13.12 -35.95 -15.89
N PHE A 5 14.45 -35.93 -15.74
CA PHE A 5 15.13 -35.14 -14.71
C PHE A 5 15.24 -33.63 -15.03
N SER A 6 15.33 -33.25 -16.31
CA SER A 6 15.45 -31.84 -16.73
C SER A 6 14.23 -30.97 -16.38
N LYS A 7 13.02 -31.55 -16.40
CA LYS A 7 11.79 -30.82 -16.05
C LYS A 7 11.65 -30.57 -14.54
N LYS A 8 12.33 -31.34 -13.69
CA LYS A 8 12.17 -31.27 -12.23
C LYS A 8 12.82 -30.01 -11.65
N ASP A 9 14.05 -29.73 -12.07
CA ASP A 9 14.79 -28.51 -11.74
C ASP A 9 14.07 -27.23 -12.18
N ASN A 10 13.35 -27.29 -13.30
CA ASN A 10 12.68 -26.13 -13.85
C ASN A 10 11.46 -25.70 -13.01
N PHE A 11 10.71 -26.64 -12.43
CA PHE A 11 9.56 -26.32 -11.59
C PHE A 11 9.97 -25.75 -10.24
N GLU A 12 10.94 -26.37 -9.56
CA GLU A 12 11.39 -25.88 -8.24
C GLU A 12 11.96 -24.47 -8.35
N LYS A 13 12.77 -24.20 -9.39
CA LYS A 13 13.25 -22.85 -9.71
C LYS A 13 12.10 -21.88 -9.97
N LYS A 14 11.04 -22.32 -10.68
CA LYS A 14 9.85 -21.48 -10.97
C LYS A 14 9.05 -21.15 -9.71
N VAL A 15 8.85 -22.11 -8.81
CA VAL A 15 8.20 -21.91 -7.51
C VAL A 15 9.00 -20.95 -6.65
N LEU A 16 10.30 -21.19 -6.48
CA LEU A 16 11.19 -20.31 -5.71
C LEU A 16 11.24 -18.89 -6.27
N ALA A 17 11.25 -18.73 -7.60
CA ALA A 17 11.18 -17.43 -8.24
C ALA A 17 9.86 -16.70 -7.91
N MET A 18 8.72 -17.40 -7.97
CA MET A 18 7.42 -16.83 -7.61
C MET A 18 7.34 -16.46 -6.12
N GLU A 19 7.81 -17.33 -5.22
CA GLU A 19 7.86 -17.05 -3.78
C GLU A 19 8.73 -15.83 -3.48
N THR A 20 9.90 -15.72 -4.13
CA THR A 20 10.79 -14.56 -4.00
C THR A 20 10.11 -13.28 -4.47
N ILE A 21 9.40 -13.32 -5.61
CA ILE A 21 8.65 -12.18 -6.13
C ILE A 21 7.54 -11.77 -5.16
N ILE A 22 6.79 -12.74 -4.62
CA ILE A 22 5.72 -12.51 -3.65
C ILE A 22 6.28 -11.82 -2.40
N VAL A 23 7.31 -12.39 -1.77
CA VAL A 23 7.91 -11.83 -0.55
C VAL A 23 8.44 -10.41 -0.79
N ASN A 24 9.11 -10.19 -1.92
CA ASN A 24 9.62 -8.87 -2.29
C ASN A 24 8.48 -7.86 -2.50
N MET A 25 7.40 -8.26 -3.18
CA MET A 25 6.23 -7.39 -3.36
C MET A 25 5.51 -7.10 -2.04
N GLU A 26 5.34 -8.08 -1.15
CA GLU A 26 4.74 -7.88 0.17
C GLU A 26 5.56 -6.90 1.01
N SER A 27 6.88 -7.11 1.08
CA SER A 27 7.79 -6.23 1.82
C SER A 27 7.75 -4.80 1.28
N LYS A 28 7.76 -4.63 -0.04
CA LYS A 28 7.64 -3.32 -0.68
C LYS A 28 6.28 -2.68 -0.45
N ASN A 29 5.20 -3.45 -0.52
CA ASN A 29 3.85 -2.93 -0.30
C ASN A 29 3.69 -2.47 1.15
N ASN A 30 4.15 -3.27 2.12
CA ASN A 30 4.08 -2.93 3.54
C ASN A 30 4.94 -1.70 3.88
N SER A 31 6.18 -1.62 3.38
CA SER A 31 7.02 -0.44 3.58
C SER A 31 6.43 0.81 2.91
N SER A 32 5.80 0.66 1.73
CA SER A 32 5.08 1.74 1.05
C SER A 32 3.88 2.23 1.85
N ILE A 33 3.05 1.34 2.42
CA ILE A 33 1.93 1.70 3.30
C ILE A 33 2.42 2.55 4.46
N VAL A 34 3.40 2.06 5.22
CA VAL A 34 3.95 2.78 6.39
C VAL A 34 4.53 4.13 6.00
N TYR A 35 5.26 4.18 4.89
CA TYR A 35 5.85 5.42 4.36
C TYR A 35 4.77 6.45 3.98
N HIS A 36 3.75 6.04 3.21
CA HIS A 36 2.70 6.95 2.76
C HIS A 36 1.81 7.44 3.89
N ASP A 37 1.48 6.58 4.85
CA ASP A 37 0.70 6.97 6.04
C ASP A 37 1.47 7.96 6.91
N ASN A 38 2.77 7.74 7.13
CA ASN A 38 3.60 8.68 7.87
C ASN A 38 3.70 10.03 7.15
N ASN A 39 3.86 10.02 5.83
CA ASN A 39 3.86 11.26 5.04
C ASN A 39 2.50 11.96 5.07
N TYR A 40 1.39 11.23 5.01
CA TYR A 40 0.05 11.80 5.11
C TYR A 40 -0.16 12.50 6.47
N LYS A 41 0.28 11.88 7.57
CA LYS A 41 0.29 12.51 8.90
C LYS A 41 1.09 13.80 8.93
N LYS A 42 2.27 13.82 8.30
CA LYS A 42 3.10 15.03 8.18
C LYS A 42 2.39 16.12 7.36
N ILE A 43 1.72 15.76 6.26
CA ILE A 43 0.95 16.71 5.45
C ILE A 43 -0.15 17.36 6.30
N ILE A 44 -0.91 16.57 7.07
CA ILE A 44 -1.93 17.10 7.99
C ILE A 44 -1.31 18.03 9.04
N PHE A 45 -0.20 17.62 9.64
CA PHE A 45 0.49 18.44 10.65
C PHE A 45 0.93 19.79 10.09
N TRP A 46 1.55 19.80 8.91
CA TRP A 46 1.94 21.05 8.23
C TRP A 46 0.75 21.90 7.81
N PHE A 47 -0.34 21.27 7.38
CA PHE A 47 -1.58 21.97 7.06
C PHE A 47 -2.11 22.75 8.27
N ILE A 48 -2.14 22.15 9.47
CA ILE A 48 -2.56 22.83 10.70
C ILE A 48 -1.66 24.05 10.98
N ILE A 49 -0.34 23.93 10.81
CA ILE A 49 0.59 25.05 11.01
C ILE A 49 0.29 26.19 10.02
N ILE A 50 0.08 25.87 8.75
CA ILE A 50 -0.23 26.86 7.72
C ILE A 50 -1.55 27.57 8.02
N GLU A 51 -2.58 26.85 8.47
CA GLU A 51 -3.86 27.42 8.90
C GLU A 51 -3.69 28.40 10.06
N ILE A 52 -2.85 28.08 11.06
CA ILE A 52 -2.56 29.00 12.18
C ILE A 52 -1.88 30.29 11.68
N ILE A 53 -0.93 30.16 10.75
CA ILE A 53 -0.23 31.32 10.16
C ILE A 53 -1.22 32.18 9.36
N LEU A 54 -2.06 31.57 8.53
CA LEU A 54 -3.11 32.25 7.75
C LEU A 54 -4.10 32.97 8.67
N ALA A 55 -4.57 32.31 9.73
CA ALA A 55 -5.48 32.92 10.70
C ALA A 55 -4.85 34.10 11.46
N THR A 56 -3.56 34.01 11.78
CA THR A 56 -2.81 35.11 12.43
C THR A 56 -2.69 36.31 11.49
N ASN A 57 -2.28 36.07 10.24
CA ASN A 57 -2.19 37.12 9.22
C ASN A 57 -3.56 37.77 8.96
N PHE A 58 -4.61 36.96 8.88
CA PHE A 58 -5.97 37.44 8.71
C PHE A 58 -6.42 38.33 9.88
N THR A 59 -6.14 37.93 11.12
CA THR A 59 -6.46 38.72 12.32
C THR A 59 -5.74 40.07 12.28
N ASN A 60 -4.44 40.10 11.95
CA ASN A 60 -3.70 41.35 11.81
C ASN A 60 -4.29 42.27 10.73
N GLN A 61 -4.79 41.70 9.63
CA GLN A 61 -5.42 42.45 8.55
C GLN A 61 -6.83 42.93 8.89
N ILE A 62 -7.56 42.28 9.81
CA ILE A 62 -8.82 42.83 10.33
C ILE A 62 -8.56 44.14 11.07
N PHE A 63 -7.51 44.20 11.89
CA PHE A 63 -7.13 45.37 12.68
C PHE A 63 -6.37 46.45 11.91
N SER A 64 -6.00 46.19 10.64
CA SER A 64 -5.38 47.20 9.79
C SER A 64 -6.38 48.28 9.36
N SER A 65 -5.86 49.43 8.92
CA SER A 65 -6.67 50.54 8.38
C SER A 65 -7.03 50.35 6.89
N ASP A 66 -6.91 49.12 6.37
CA ASP A 66 -7.19 48.80 4.97
C ASP A 66 -8.68 48.97 4.62
N THR A 67 -8.96 49.12 3.33
CA THR A 67 -10.33 49.22 2.83
C THR A 67 -11.10 47.91 3.03
N LEU A 68 -12.43 47.99 3.13
CA LEU A 68 -13.29 46.81 3.25
C LEU A 68 -13.06 45.81 2.10
N SER A 69 -12.76 46.31 0.90
CA SER A 69 -12.51 45.49 -0.29
C SER A 69 -11.22 44.66 -0.19
N GLU A 70 -10.14 45.24 0.34
CA GLU A 70 -8.86 44.54 0.54
C GLU A 70 -8.99 43.44 1.59
N LYS A 71 -9.70 43.73 2.68
CA LYS A 71 -10.02 42.74 3.73
C LYS A 71 -10.82 41.56 3.20
N ALA A 72 -11.81 41.84 2.33
CA ALA A 72 -12.61 40.79 1.68
C ALA A 72 -11.79 39.93 0.70
N MET A 73 -10.88 40.55 -0.07
CA MET A 73 -9.98 39.78 -0.95
C MET A 73 -9.05 38.87 -0.15
N CYS A 74 -8.48 39.34 0.95
CA CYS A 74 -7.61 38.52 1.81
C CYS A 74 -8.34 37.28 2.37
N LEU A 75 -9.60 37.42 2.76
CA LEU A 75 -10.46 36.30 3.17
C LEU A 75 -10.62 35.26 2.06
N VAL A 76 -10.98 35.73 0.86
CA VAL A 76 -11.19 34.85 -0.28
C VAL A 76 -9.90 34.09 -0.62
N TYR A 77 -8.76 34.77 -0.67
CA TYR A 77 -7.48 34.12 -0.94
C TYR A 77 -7.06 33.13 0.14
N SER A 78 -7.21 33.47 1.42
CA SER A 78 -6.89 32.56 2.53
C SER A 78 -7.74 31.29 2.45
N PHE A 79 -9.05 31.45 2.22
CA PHE A 79 -9.96 30.32 2.06
C PHE A 79 -9.65 29.45 0.83
N LEU A 80 -9.31 30.09 -0.30
CA LEU A 80 -8.90 29.37 -1.51
C LEU A 80 -7.62 28.55 -1.27
N ILE A 81 -6.64 29.10 -0.56
CA ILE A 81 -5.41 28.36 -0.21
C ILE A 81 -5.74 27.13 0.64
N SER A 82 -6.59 27.28 1.66
CA SER A 82 -7.05 26.17 2.50
C SER A 82 -7.72 25.06 1.68
N ILE A 83 -8.62 25.42 0.76
CA ILE A 83 -9.30 24.46 -0.14
C ILE A 83 -8.29 23.73 -1.02
N VAL A 84 -7.33 24.47 -1.60
CA VAL A 84 -6.32 23.89 -2.50
C VAL A 84 -5.47 22.87 -1.75
N ILE A 85 -4.95 23.20 -0.57
CA ILE A 85 -4.13 22.28 0.22
C ILE A 85 -4.95 21.06 0.65
N TYR A 86 -6.18 21.25 1.11
CA TYR A 86 -7.07 20.15 1.48
C TYR A 86 -7.33 19.20 0.29
N THR A 87 -7.59 19.77 -0.89
CA THR A 87 -7.82 19.01 -2.13
C THR A 87 -6.58 18.20 -2.51
N PHE A 88 -5.38 18.78 -2.41
CA PHE A 88 -4.12 18.08 -2.64
C PHE A 88 -3.89 16.95 -1.63
N ALA A 89 -4.15 17.16 -0.34
CA ALA A 89 -4.02 16.13 0.68
C ALA A 89 -4.98 14.95 0.41
N LYS A 90 -6.22 15.25 0.03
CA LYS A 90 -7.23 14.24 -0.32
C LYS A 90 -6.87 13.48 -1.59
N LEU A 91 -6.37 14.18 -2.62
CA LEU A 91 -5.90 13.56 -3.86
C LEU A 91 -4.69 12.67 -3.60
N TYR A 92 -3.72 13.14 -2.80
CA TYR A 92 -2.59 12.33 -2.36
C TYR A 92 -3.07 11.04 -1.69
N ARG A 93 -4.02 11.15 -0.74
CA ARG A 93 -4.60 9.97 -0.07
C ARG A 93 -5.23 9.00 -1.05
N PHE A 94 -6.04 9.51 -1.95
CA PHE A 94 -6.72 8.71 -2.96
C PHE A 94 -5.73 7.97 -3.87
N THR A 95 -4.68 8.65 -4.33
CA THR A 95 -3.69 8.07 -5.25
C THR A 95 -2.90 6.93 -4.59
N TYR A 96 -2.43 7.09 -3.35
CA TYR A 96 -1.67 6.03 -2.69
C TYR A 96 -2.56 4.83 -2.35
N VAL A 97 -3.78 5.04 -1.84
CA VAL A 97 -4.71 3.93 -1.54
C VAL A 97 -5.01 3.13 -2.81
N LYS A 98 -5.21 3.83 -3.94
CA LYS A 98 -5.42 3.18 -5.24
C LYS A 98 -4.21 2.36 -5.68
N LEU A 99 -2.99 2.86 -5.45
CA LEU A 99 -1.75 2.16 -5.78
C LEU A 99 -1.58 0.88 -4.92
N ILE A 100 -1.79 0.98 -3.61
CA ILE A 100 -1.72 -0.16 -2.69
C ILE A 100 -2.74 -1.23 -3.09
N ASN A 101 -3.99 -0.85 -3.33
CA ASN A 101 -5.04 -1.78 -3.77
C ASN A 101 -4.70 -2.46 -5.11
N TYR A 102 -4.02 -1.76 -6.02
CA TYR A 102 -3.56 -2.35 -7.27
C TYR A 102 -2.45 -3.39 -7.02
N ASN A 103 -1.49 -3.08 -6.15
CA ASN A 103 -0.43 -4.00 -5.78
C ASN A 103 -0.98 -5.25 -5.06
N GLU A 104 -1.93 -5.09 -4.14
CA GLU A 104 -2.60 -6.21 -3.47
C GLU A 104 -3.33 -7.13 -4.45
N LYS A 105 -4.03 -6.56 -5.44
CA LYS A 105 -4.66 -7.35 -6.51
C LYS A 105 -3.63 -8.15 -7.31
N ASN A 106 -2.47 -7.56 -7.62
CA ASN A 106 -1.40 -8.27 -8.32
C ASN A 106 -0.78 -9.37 -7.44
N LEU A 107 -0.61 -9.11 -6.15
CA LEU A 107 -0.15 -10.09 -5.18
C LEU A 107 -1.09 -11.30 -5.11
N LYS A 108 -2.40 -11.05 -5.04
CA LYS A 108 -3.43 -12.10 -5.05
C LYS A 108 -3.38 -12.95 -6.33
N LYS A 109 -3.14 -12.32 -7.49
CA LYS A 109 -2.94 -13.04 -8.75
C LYS A 109 -1.69 -13.93 -8.70
N LEU A 110 -0.57 -13.45 -8.15
CA LEU A 110 0.64 -14.26 -7.99
C LEU A 110 0.40 -15.48 -7.09
N TYR A 111 -0.25 -15.30 -5.95
CA TYR A 111 -0.65 -16.41 -5.09
C TYR A 111 -1.52 -17.44 -5.81
N SER A 112 -2.54 -16.98 -6.55
CA SER A 112 -3.41 -17.88 -7.33
C SER A 112 -2.67 -18.62 -8.46
N GLY A 113 -1.67 -17.96 -9.07
CA GLY A 113 -0.81 -18.57 -10.08
C GLY A 113 0.09 -19.65 -9.48
N LEU A 114 0.64 -19.39 -8.29
CA LEU A 114 1.43 -20.36 -7.55
C LEU A 114 0.60 -21.58 -7.14
N GLU A 115 -0.62 -21.37 -6.64
CA GLU A 115 -1.56 -22.45 -6.29
C GLU A 115 -1.91 -23.33 -7.49
N ARG A 116 -2.19 -22.72 -8.65
CA ARG A 116 -2.41 -23.44 -9.91
C ARG A 116 -1.20 -24.29 -10.34
N LEU A 117 0.03 -23.79 -10.18
CA LEU A 117 1.23 -24.56 -10.51
C LEU A 117 1.34 -25.82 -9.65
N PHE A 118 0.99 -25.74 -8.36
CA PHE A 118 0.96 -26.89 -7.47
C PHE A 118 -0.15 -27.88 -7.83
N GLU A 119 -1.35 -27.40 -8.17
CA GLU A 119 -2.45 -28.27 -8.62
C GLU A 119 -2.14 -29.00 -9.92
N GLU A 120 -1.56 -28.32 -10.90
CA GLU A 120 -1.18 -28.91 -12.18
C GLU A 120 -0.11 -29.99 -11.99
N ARG A 121 0.87 -29.75 -11.11
CA ARG A 121 1.90 -30.74 -10.80
C ARG A 121 1.35 -31.95 -10.04
N LYS A 122 0.38 -31.74 -9.14
CA LYS A 122 -0.34 -32.82 -8.42
C LYS A 122 -1.11 -33.75 -9.37
N ARG A 123 -1.57 -33.24 -10.52
CA ARG A 123 -2.28 -34.05 -11.54
C ARG A 123 -1.33 -34.86 -12.44
N VAL A 124 -0.08 -34.42 -12.61
CA VAL A 124 0.85 -34.95 -13.62
C VAL A 124 1.90 -35.92 -13.04
N THR A 125 2.18 -35.90 -11.73
CA THR A 125 3.29 -36.68 -11.15
C THR A 125 2.91 -37.35 -9.83
N ASP A 126 3.47 -38.54 -9.59
CA ASP A 126 3.26 -39.33 -8.38
C ASP A 126 3.60 -38.52 -7.11
N TYR A 127 2.69 -38.57 -6.14
CA TYR A 127 2.49 -37.55 -5.11
C TYR A 127 3.65 -37.47 -4.09
N GLU A 128 4.41 -38.55 -3.93
CA GLU A 128 5.44 -38.68 -2.88
C GLU A 128 6.57 -37.66 -3.00
N HIS A 129 7.05 -37.38 -4.21
CA HIS A 129 8.21 -36.50 -4.39
C HIS A 129 7.87 -35.01 -4.28
N THR A 130 6.60 -34.65 -4.52
CA THR A 130 6.09 -33.27 -4.49
C THR A 130 5.58 -32.90 -3.09
N LYS A 131 5.38 -33.89 -2.21
CA LYS A 131 4.87 -33.74 -0.84
C LYS A 131 5.68 -32.73 -0.02
N LYS A 132 7.01 -32.75 -0.13
CA LYS A 132 7.90 -31.83 0.61
C LYS A 132 7.77 -30.38 0.13
N LEU A 133 7.63 -30.17 -1.18
CA LEU A 133 7.41 -28.83 -1.76
C LEU A 133 6.02 -28.29 -1.43
N ILE A 134 4.99 -29.13 -1.47
CA ILE A 134 3.62 -28.78 -1.06
C ILE A 134 3.60 -28.41 0.42
N GLN A 135 4.28 -29.19 1.28
CA GLN A 135 4.37 -28.90 2.70
C GLN A 135 5.12 -27.59 2.98
N ASN A 136 6.21 -27.31 2.26
CA ASN A 136 6.90 -26.03 2.35
C ASN A 136 6.02 -24.87 1.92
N TYR A 137 5.26 -25.03 0.82
CA TYR A 137 4.30 -24.04 0.36
C TYR A 137 3.16 -23.82 1.37
N GLU A 138 2.61 -24.88 1.97
CA GLU A 138 1.60 -24.76 3.02
C GLU A 138 2.14 -24.03 4.25
N ASN A 139 3.39 -24.31 4.64
CA ASN A 139 4.06 -23.59 5.72
C ASN A 139 4.27 -22.11 5.37
N PHE A 140 4.69 -21.82 4.14
CA PHE A 140 4.82 -20.46 3.62
C PHE A 140 3.48 -19.71 3.61
N LYS A 141 2.41 -20.35 3.10
CA LYS A 141 1.04 -19.83 3.10
C LYS A 141 0.56 -19.53 4.52
N ARG A 142 0.76 -20.46 5.45
CA ARG A 142 0.36 -20.32 6.86
C ARG A 142 1.12 -19.20 7.56
N LYS A 143 2.41 -19.06 7.30
CA LYS A 143 3.26 -17.98 7.84
C LYS A 143 2.81 -16.61 7.32
N ASN A 144 2.52 -16.49 6.03
CA ASN A 144 2.14 -15.20 5.43
C ASN A 144 0.68 -14.81 5.71
N PHE A 145 -0.25 -15.77 5.81
CA PHE A 145 -1.63 -15.47 6.23
C PHE A 145 -1.70 -14.92 7.66
N CYS A 146 -0.93 -15.50 8.58
CA CYS A 146 -0.87 -15.03 9.98
C CYS A 146 -0.33 -13.59 10.09
N ILE A 147 0.61 -13.21 9.20
CA ILE A 147 1.14 -11.84 9.11
C ILE A 147 0.10 -10.89 8.52
N ARG A 148 -0.69 -11.34 7.52
CA ARG A 148 -1.73 -10.51 6.88
C ARG A 148 -2.89 -10.18 7.82
N ASP A 149 -3.37 -11.14 8.60
CA ASP A 149 -4.44 -10.92 9.58
C ASP A 149 -4.02 -9.98 10.72
N GLN A 150 -2.74 -10.00 11.13
CA GLN A 150 -2.20 -9.05 12.10
C GLN A 150 -2.09 -7.61 11.55
N LEU A 151 -1.88 -7.47 10.23
CA LEU A 151 -1.76 -6.18 9.56
C LEU A 151 -3.12 -5.53 9.29
N GLU A 152 -4.13 -6.34 8.91
CA GLU A 152 -5.52 -5.87 8.74
C GLU A 152 -6.10 -5.37 10.09
N HIS A 153 -5.73 -6.00 11.22
CA HIS A 153 -6.08 -5.50 12.56
C HIS A 153 -5.38 -4.18 12.97
N HIS A 154 -4.18 -3.89 12.46
CA HIS A 154 -3.51 -2.60 12.71
C HIS A 154 -4.11 -1.46 11.87
N GLN A 155 -4.69 -1.75 10.71
CA GLN A 155 -5.35 -0.73 9.86
C GLN A 155 -6.78 -0.39 10.31
N GLN A 156 -7.48 -1.30 11.01
CA GLN A 156 -8.84 -1.04 11.51
C GLN A 156 -8.92 -0.16 12.78
N HIS A 157 -7.80 0.19 13.41
CA HIS A 157 -7.76 1.01 14.64
C HIS A 157 -7.28 2.46 14.45
N GLN A 158 -7.37 3.03 13.24
CA GLN A 158 -7.26 4.48 13.08
C GLN A 158 -8.65 5.14 13.20
N PRO A 159 -8.88 6.06 14.17
CA PRO A 159 -10.15 6.77 14.29
C PRO A 159 -10.40 7.67 13.07
N PRO A 160 -11.68 8.04 12.81
CA PRO A 160 -12.10 8.86 11.66
C PRO A 160 -11.43 10.24 11.58
#